data_AF-A0A7K1BUV6-F1
#
_entry.id   AF-A0A7K1BUV6-F1
#
_cell.length_a   1.000
_cell.length_b   1.000
_cell.length_c   1.000
_cell.angle_alpha   90.00
_cell.angle_beta   90.00
_cell.angle_gamma   90.00
#
_symmetry.space_group_name_H-M   'P 1'
#
loop_
_entity.id
_entity.type
_entity.pdbx_description
1 polymer ?
#
loop_
_entity_poly.entity_id
_entity_poly.type
_entity_poly.pdbx_seq_one_letter_code
_entity_poly.pdbx_strand_id
1 'polypeptide(L)' 'MISLISGTLRSLTLDKAVVDVSGIGYSLLITPRTSTHLVLGAEVSFFTTLVVREDSMTLFAFLD' A
#
# COMPACT_ATOMS: atom_id res chain seq x y z
N MET A 1 7.82 11.39 -6.65
CA MET A 1 6.47 11.25 -6.07
C MET A 1 5.93 9.90 -6.49
N ILE A 2 5.40 9.10 -5.55
CA ILE A 2 4.74 7.82 -5.88
C ILE A 2 3.25 8.06 -5.67
N SER A 3 2.49 8.10 -6.76
CA SER A 3 1.07 8.49 -6.76
C SER A 3 0.12 7.32 -6.94
N LEU A 4 0.63 6.23 -7.52
CA LEU A 4 -0.11 5.02 -7.78
C LEU A 4 0.83 3.84 -7.58
N ILE A 5 0.34 2.79 -6.95
CA ILE A 5 0.99 1.49 -6.86
C ILE A 5 -0.01 0.44 -7.34
N SER A 6 0.42 -0.47 -8.20
CA SER A 6 -0.40 -1.58 -8.70
C SER A 6 0.43 -2.85 -8.74
N GLY A 7 -0.10 -3.92 -8.17
CA GLY A 7 0.57 -5.21 -8.10
C GLY A 7 -0.14 -6.18 -7.15
N THR A 8 0.56 -7.23 -6.75
CA THR A 8 -0.02 -8.30 -5.95
C THR A 8 0.07 -8.00 -4.44
N LEU A 9 -1.04 -8.13 -3.70
CA LEU A 9 -1.04 -7.99 -2.25
C LEU A 9 -0.35 -9.20 -1.58
N ARG A 10 0.79 -8.98 -0.91
CA ARG A 10 1.57 -10.04 -0.25
C ARG A 10 1.37 -10.14 1.25
N SER A 11 1.03 -9.04 1.91
CA SER A 11 0.78 -9.00 3.35
C SER A 11 -0.29 -7.97 3.68
N LEU A 12 -1.11 -8.25 4.68
CA LEU A 12 -2.24 -7.41 5.08
C LEU A 12 -2.44 -7.50 6.60
N THR A 13 -2.46 -6.33 7.25
CA THR A 13 -2.94 -6.11 8.62
C THR A 13 -4.09 -5.10 8.59
N LEU A 14 -4.62 -4.74 9.75
CA LEU A 14 -5.69 -3.73 9.85
C LEU A 14 -5.25 -2.35 9.37
N ASP A 15 -3.98 -2.00 9.51
CA ASP A 15 -3.43 -0.66 9.27
C ASP A 15 -2.34 -0.64 8.19
N LYS A 16 -2.00 -1.80 7.62
CA LYS A 16 -0.88 -1.94 6.70
C LYS A 16 -1.16 -2.94 5.60
N ALA A 17 -0.67 -2.62 4.40
CA ALA A 17 -0.61 -3.53 3.27
C ALA A 17 0.82 -3.57 2.72
N VAL A 18 1.25 -4.72 2.21
CA VAL A 18 2.47 -4.85 1.41
C VAL A 18 2.10 -5.30 0.01
N VAL A 19 2.39 -4.46 -0.99
CA VAL A 19 2.16 -4.75 -2.41
C VAL A 19 3.48 -5.05 -3.08
N ASP A 20 3.56 -6.21 -3.73
CA ASP A 20 4.68 -6.61 -4.57
C ASP A 20 4.47 -6.08 -5.98
N VAL A 21 5.39 -5.22 -6.40
CA VAL A 21 5.47 -4.71 -7.77
C VAL A 21 6.79 -5.18 -8.37
N SER A 22 6.70 -6.22 -9.20
CA SER A 22 7.85 -6.80 -9.91
C SER A 22 9.02 -7.19 -8.98
N GLY A 23 8.72 -7.74 -7.81
CA GLY A 23 9.70 -8.20 -6.82
C GLY A 23 10.04 -7.18 -5.73
N ILE A 24 9.49 -5.96 -5.79
CA ILE A 24 9.69 -4.92 -4.78
C ILE A 24 8.46 -4.81 -3.88
N GLY A 25 8.63 -5.09 -2.58
CA GLY A 25 7.57 -4.98 -1.58
C GLY A 25 7.40 -3.55 -1.07
N TYR A 26 6.35 -2.86 -1.51
CA TYR A 26 5.97 -1.54 -1.01
C TYR A 26 5.11 -1.66 0.24
N SER A 27 5.60 -1.11 1.35
CA SER A 27 4.89 -1.02 2.62
C SER A 27 3.99 0.22 2.65
N LEU A 28 2.68 0.01 2.72
CA LEU A 28 1.65 1.05 2.65
C LEU A 28 0.88 1.10 3.97
N LEU A 29 0.70 2.30 4.52
CA LEU A 29 -0.25 2.53 5.61
C LEU A 29 -1.65 2.74 5.01
N ILE A 30 -2.62 2.02 5.56
CA ILE A 30 -4.02 2.04 5.14
C ILE A 30 -4.92 2.19 6.37
N THR A 31 -6.21 2.43 6.13
CA THR A 31 -7.19 2.42 7.23
C THR A 31 -7.75 1.00 7.45
N PRO A 32 -8.28 0.69 8.64
CA PRO A 32 -9.02 -0.55 8.88
C PRO A 32 -10.16 -0.77 7.89
N ARG A 33 -10.88 0.30 7.52
CA ARG A 33 -11.92 0.24 6.48
C ARG A 33 -11.35 -0.25 5.15
N THR A 34 -10.23 0.33 4.71
CA THR A 34 -9.54 -0.10 3.49
C THR A 34 -9.17 -1.58 3.55
N SER A 35 -8.63 -2.05 4.69
CA SER A 35 -8.23 -3.46 4.86
C SER A 35 -9.36 -4.46 4.62
N THR A 36 -10.61 -4.11 4.96
CA THR A 36 -11.78 -5.01 4.78
C THR A 36 -12.14 -5.26 3.32
N HIS A 37 -11.66 -4.43 2.40
CA HIS A 37 -11.90 -4.56 0.96
C HIS A 37 -10.79 -5.34 0.24
N LEU A 38 -9.75 -5.79 0.95
CA LEU A 38 -8.54 -6.37 0.37
C LEU A 38 -8.50 -7.89 0.56
N VAL A 39 -7.94 -8.58 -0.42
CA VAL A 39 -7.76 -10.04 -0.40
C VAL A 39 -6.29 -10.36 -0.66
N LEU A 40 -5.68 -11.11 0.25
CA LEU A 40 -4.28 -11.55 0.09
C LEU A 40 -4.10 -12.36 -1.20
N GLY A 41 -3.00 -12.07 -1.91
CA GLY A 41 -2.67 -12.69 -3.18
C GLY A 41 -3.41 -12.11 -4.40
N ALA A 42 -4.37 -11.20 -4.22
CA ALA A 42 -5.05 -10.54 -5.32
C ALA A 42 -4.23 -9.37 -5.90
N GLU A 43 -4.47 -9.06 -7.17
CA GLU A 43 -4.04 -7.80 -7.79
C GLU A 43 -4.84 -6.63 -7.20
N VAL A 44 -4.12 -5.58 -6.81
CA VAL A 44 -4.69 -4.38 -6.18
C VAL A 44 -4.00 -3.14 -6.72
N SER A 45 -4.76 -2.04 -6.78
CA SER A 45 -4.25 -0.72 -7.12
C SER A 45 -4.60 0.25 -6.00
N PHE A 46 -3.62 1.05 -5.58
CA PHE A 46 -3.80 2.10 -4.59
C PHE A 46 -3.35 3.44 -5.16
N PHE A 47 -4.15 4.48 -4.91
CA PHE A 47 -3.65 5.85 -4.91
C PHE A 47 -2.81 6.07 -3.67
N THR A 48 -1.68 6.75 -3.83
CA THR A 48 -0.74 6.94 -2.72
C THR A 48 -0.29 8.37 -2.55
N THR A 49 -0.08 8.75 -1.30
CA THR A 49 0.63 9.97 -0.92
C THR A 49 1.93 9.57 -0.24
N LEU A 50 3.05 9.98 -0.82
CA LEU A 50 4.38 9.80 -0.25
C LEU A 50 4.72 11.01 0.64
N VAL A 51 4.86 10.76 1.94
CA VAL A 51 5.37 11.74 2.91
C VAL A 51 6.85 11.45 3.14
N VAL A 52 7.69 12.44 2.81
CA VAL A 52 9.14 12.39 3.04
C VAL A 52 9.47 13.27 4.23
N ARG A 53 10.19 12.71 5.21
CA ARG A 53 10.81 13.41 6.34
C ARG A 53 12.32 13.24 6.24
N GLU A 54 13.06 13.86 7.15
CA GLU A 54 14.53 13.82 7.17
C GLU A 54 15.08 12.39 7.29
N ASP A 55 14.41 11.54 8.07
CA ASP A 55 14.87 10.19 8.44
C ASP A 55 13.99 9.07 7.87
N SER A 56 12.90 9.41 7.16
CA SER A 56 11.87 8.44 6.81
C SER A 56 11.08 8.80 5.56
N MET A 57 10.59 7.76 4.90
CA MET A 57 9.66 7.86 3.77
C MET A 57 8.46 6.96 4.06
N THR A 58 7.25 7.53 4.04
CA THR A 58 6.01 6.82 4.37
C THR A 58 5.02 6.93 3.23
N LEU A 59 4.44 5.80 2.81
CA LEU A 59 3.34 5.77 1.85
C LEU A 59 2.02 5.57 2.59
N PHE A 60 1.09 6.49 2.36
CA PHE A 60 -0.32 6.34 2.73
C PHE A 60 -1.09 5.93 1.48
N ALA A 61 -1.97 4.95 1.59
CA ALA A 61 -2.67 4.34 0.47
C ALA A 61 -4.19 4.36 0.62
N PHE A 62 -4.88 4.58 -0.50
CA PHE A 62 -6.32 4.74 -0.62
C PHE A 62 -6.82 3.98 -1.86
N LEU A 63 -8.05 3.45 -1.82
CA LEU A 63 -8.65 2.75 -2.97
C LEU A 63 -9.26 3.73 -3.99
N ASP A 64 -9.49 4.96 -3.55
CA ASP A 64 -10.23 6.03 -4.20
C ASP A 64 -9.76 7.39 -3.67
#